data_AF-A0A0A8JLZ5-F1
#
_entry.id   AF-A0A0A8JLZ5-F1
#
_cell.length_a   1.000
_cell.length_b   1.000
_cell.length_c   1.000
_cell.angle_alpha   90.00
_cell.angle_beta   90.00
_cell.angle_gamma   90.00
#
_symmetry.space_group_name_H-M   'P 1'
#
loop_
_entity.id
_entity.type
_entity.pdbx_description
1 polymer ?
#
loop_
_entity_poly.entity_id
_entity_poly.type
_entity_poly.pdbx_seq_one_letter_code
_entity_poly.pdbx_strand_id
1 'polypeptide(L)'
;MESVKVFQLNEYDAVAAESLEQAKNYYRKETGLSDDDAFYDYEPTELPLDFEAWTDETRTSKETLRSVVKEHWKGKPFIALSSD
;
A
#
# COMPACT_ATOMS: atom_id res chain seq x y z
N MET A 1 9.60 -11.03 -8.71
CA MET A 1 9.01 -10.32 -7.55
C MET A 1 10.01 -9.42 -6.84
N GLU A 2 11.32 -9.47 -7.16
CA GLU A 2 12.36 -8.74 -6.42
C GLU A 2 12.25 -7.21 -6.47
N SER A 3 11.41 -6.66 -7.35
CA SER A 3 11.23 -5.21 -7.49
C SER A 3 10.01 -4.65 -6.75
N VAL A 4 9.10 -5.49 -6.22
CA VAL A 4 7.84 -5.00 -5.61
C VAL A 4 8.08 -4.60 -4.16
N LYS A 5 7.66 -3.38 -3.83
CA LYS A 5 7.76 -2.76 -2.51
C LYS A 5 6.37 -2.29 -2.08
N VAL A 6 6.19 -2.09 -0.78
CA VAL A 6 4.97 -1.51 -0.22
C VAL A 6 5.29 -0.12 0.30
N PHE A 7 4.61 0.89 -0.24
CA PHE A 7 4.79 2.28 0.12
C PHE A 7 3.57 2.76 0.89
N GLN A 8 3.76 3.12 2.15
CA GLN A 8 2.74 3.84 2.91
C GLN A 8 2.67 5.27 2.38
N LEU A 9 1.51 5.67 1.89
CA LEU A 9 1.32 6.95 1.21
C LEU A 9 0.65 7.99 2.12
N ASN A 10 -0.15 7.53 3.08
CA ASN A 10 -0.74 8.34 4.14
C ASN A 10 -0.91 7.49 5.42
N GLU A 11 -1.57 8.05 6.43
CA GLU A 11 -1.76 7.37 7.71
C GLU A 11 -2.64 6.10 7.63
N TYR A 12 -3.47 5.98 6.59
CA TYR A 12 -4.46 4.91 6.43
C TYR A 12 -4.03 3.86 5.39
N ASP A 13 -3.35 4.27 4.33
CA ASP A 13 -3.15 3.47 3.14
C ASP A 13 -1.69 3.21 2.77
N ALA A 14 -1.43 1.97 2.35
CA ALA A 14 -0.17 1.56 1.74
C ALA A 14 -0.41 0.83 0.42
N VAL A 15 0.42 1.12 -0.58
CA VAL A 15 0.29 0.62 -1.95
C VAL A 15 1.49 -0.24 -2.31
N ALA A 16 1.23 -1.43 -2.82
CA ALA A 16 2.25 -2.26 -3.44
C ALA A 16 2.55 -1.75 -4.86
N ALA A 17 3.82 -1.47 -5.16
CA ALA A 17 4.26 -0.99 -6.46
C ALA A 17 5.77 -1.29 -6.68
N GLU A 18 6.24 -1.13 -7.92
CA GLU A 18 7.67 -1.25 -8.25
C GLU A 18 8.46 0.03 -7.93
N SER A 19 7.77 1.16 -7.73
CA SER A 19 8.38 2.44 -7.35
C SER A 19 7.38 3.35 -6.62
N LEU A 20 7.88 4.30 -5.85
CA LEU A 20 7.06 5.30 -5.17
C LEU A 20 6.22 6.14 -6.14
N GLU A 21 6.79 6.51 -7.30
CA GLU A 21 6.06 7.27 -8.33
C GLU A 21 4.87 6.47 -8.88
N GLN A 22 5.08 5.17 -9.13
CA GLN A 22 4.02 4.27 -9.57
C GLN A 22 2.93 4.11 -8.49
N ALA A 23 3.31 4.00 -7.21
CA ALA A 23 2.38 3.95 -6.09
C ALA A 23 1.51 5.20 -6.00
N LYS A 24 2.12 6.40 -6.01
CA LYS A 24 1.41 7.68 -5.97
C LYS A 24 0.49 7.87 -7.16
N ASN A 25 0.93 7.51 -8.36
CA ASN A 25 0.11 7.64 -9.57
C ASN A 25 -1.11 6.70 -9.52
N TYR A 26 -0.91 5.45 -9.08
CA TYR A 26 -2.01 4.51 -8.90
C TYR A 26 -3.01 5.01 -7.87
N TYR A 27 -2.54 5.43 -6.69
CA TYR A 27 -3.41 5.85 -5.60
C TYR A 27 -4.30 7.04 -5.98
N ARG A 28 -3.73 8.10 -6.58
CA ARG A 28 -4.49 9.26 -7.08
C ARG A 28 -5.55 8.88 -8.10
N LYS A 29 -5.21 7.95 -9.00
CA LYS A 29 -6.13 7.50 -10.04
C LYS A 29 -7.30 6.70 -9.46
N GLU A 30 -7.03 5.89 -8.43
CA GLU A 30 -8.04 5.05 -7.80
C GLU A 30 -8.97 5.86 -6.90
N THR A 31 -8.43 6.82 -6.14
CA THR A 31 -9.20 7.64 -5.18
C THR A 31 -9.79 8.90 -5.80
N GLY A 32 -9.21 9.41 -6.88
CA GLY A 32 -9.57 10.69 -7.49
C GLY A 32 -9.14 11.92 -6.67
N LEU A 33 -8.34 11.73 -5.62
CA LEU A 33 -7.85 12.79 -4.75
C LEU A 33 -6.72 13.60 -5.40
N SER A 34 -6.61 14.86 -5.00
CA SER A 34 -5.46 15.70 -5.33
C SER A 34 -4.22 15.26 -4.54
N ASP A 35 -3.01 15.66 -4.96
CA ASP A 35 -1.78 15.34 -4.23
C ASP A 35 -1.82 15.88 -2.79
N ASP A 36 -2.33 17.10 -2.61
CA ASP A 36 -2.48 17.73 -1.29
C ASP A 36 -3.44 16.94 -0.41
N ASP A 37 -4.55 16.43 -0.94
CA ASP A 37 -5.50 15.63 -0.15
C ASP A 37 -5.01 14.20 0.09
N ALA A 38 -4.36 13.59 -0.91
CA ALA A 38 -3.94 12.18 -0.87
C ALA A 38 -2.74 11.94 0.06
N PHE A 39 -1.86 12.93 0.18
CA PHE A 39 -0.57 12.82 0.88
C PHE A 39 -0.37 13.93 1.91
N TYR A 40 -1.44 14.62 2.34
CA TYR A 40 -1.37 15.82 3.18
C TYR A 40 -0.44 15.62 4.38
N ASP A 41 0.61 16.45 4.47
CA ASP A 41 1.61 16.44 5.56
C ASP A 41 2.26 15.07 5.83
N TYR A 42 2.15 14.12 4.89
CA TYR A 42 2.64 12.76 5.05
C TYR A 42 3.83 12.49 4.13
N GLU A 43 4.98 12.18 4.73
CA GLU A 43 6.14 11.71 3.97
C GLU A 43 6.01 10.21 3.68
N PRO A 44 5.94 9.79 2.39
CA PRO A 44 5.76 8.38 2.07
C PRO A 44 6.94 7.54 2.56
N THR A 45 6.64 6.40 3.17
CA THR A 45 7.66 5.49 3.69
C THR A 45 7.52 4.09 3.08
N GLU A 46 8.63 3.37 2.96
CA GLU A 46 8.62 1.96 2.55
C GLU A 46 8.39 1.08 3.77
N LEU A 47 7.32 0.26 3.74
CA LEU A 47 7.05 -0.70 4.78
C LEU A 47 7.84 -1.99 4.52
N PRO A 48 8.48 -2.58 5.57
CA PRO A 48 9.17 -3.84 5.40
C PRO A 48 8.17 -4.94 5.05
N LEU A 49 8.52 -5.84 4.12
CA LEU A 49 7.62 -6.90 3.67
C LEU A 49 7.24 -7.89 4.79
N ASP A 50 8.05 -7.98 5.84
CA ASP A 50 7.77 -8.81 7.01
C ASP A 50 6.89 -8.09 8.05
N PHE A 51 6.42 -6.87 7.75
CA PHE A 51 5.39 -6.19 8.53
C PHE A 51 4.07 -6.97 8.48
N GLU A 52 3.49 -7.19 9.65
CA GLU A 52 2.20 -7.87 9.79
C GLU A 52 1.06 -6.86 9.79
N ALA A 53 0.18 -6.99 8.81
CA ALA A 53 -1.03 -6.19 8.69
C ALA A 53 -2.25 -7.01 9.08
N TRP A 54 -3.25 -6.35 9.67
CA TRP A 54 -4.57 -6.97 9.86
C TRP A 54 -5.25 -7.05 8.49
N THR A 55 -5.70 -8.24 8.10
CA THR A 55 -6.34 -8.47 6.80
C THR A 55 -7.87 -8.45 6.85
N ASP A 56 -8.43 -8.26 8.04
CA ASP A 56 -9.86 -8.28 8.27
C ASP A 56 -10.24 -7.22 9.31
N GLU A 57 -11.41 -6.59 9.13
CA GLU A 57 -11.94 -5.53 9.99
C GLU A 57 -12.15 -6.00 11.44
N THR A 58 -12.42 -7.29 11.64
CA THR A 58 -12.53 -7.90 12.98
C THR A 58 -11.18 -8.09 13.67
N ARG A 59 -10.07 -7.82 12.97
CA ARG A 59 -8.69 -7.97 13.47
C ARG A 59 -8.45 -9.36 14.07
N THR A 60 -8.94 -10.39 13.38
CA THR A 60 -8.82 -11.80 13.83
C THR A 60 -7.66 -12.51 13.16
N SER A 61 -7.23 -12.05 11.97
CA SER A 61 -6.10 -12.61 11.23
C SER A 61 -5.11 -11.53 10.82
N LYS A 62 -3.83 -11.83 10.99
CA LYS A 62 -2.72 -11.04 10.48
C LYS A 62 -2.04 -11.79 9.36
N GLU A 63 -1.64 -11.06 8.34
CA GLU A 63 -0.75 -11.59 7.31
C GLU A 63 0.40 -10.63 7.07
N THR A 64 1.55 -11.18 6.70
CA THR A 64 2.69 -10.35 6.31
C THR A 64 2.38 -9.65 4.98
N LEU A 65 2.87 -8.43 4.80
CA LEU A 65 2.81 -7.73 3.51
C LEU A 65 3.42 -8.58 2.39
N ARG A 66 4.43 -9.41 2.69
CA ARG A 66 4.99 -10.41 1.77
C ARG A 66 3.94 -11.38 1.23
N SER A 67 3.07 -11.92 2.09
CA SER A 67 1.99 -12.83 1.69
C SER A 67 0.96 -12.09 0.83
N VAL A 68 0.54 -10.90 1.27
CA VAL A 68 -0.40 -10.05 0.54
C VAL A 68 0.11 -9.71 -0.87
N VAL A 69 1.37 -9.27 -0.98
CA VAL A 69 2.00 -8.99 -2.28
C VAL A 69 2.07 -10.24 -3.15
N LYS A 70 2.46 -11.40 -2.59
CA LYS A 70 2.51 -12.64 -3.37
C LYS A 70 1.16 -13.06 -3.93
N GLU A 71 0.09 -12.88 -3.16
CA GLU A 71 -1.25 -13.32 -3.54
C GLU A 71 -1.92 -12.35 -4.53
N HIS A 72 -1.79 -11.05 -4.30
CA HIS A 72 -2.54 -10.03 -5.05
C HIS A 72 -1.78 -9.40 -6.21
N TRP A 73 -0.44 -9.49 -6.24
CA TRP A 73 0.34 -8.87 -7.31
C TRP A 73 0.17 -9.60 -8.65
N LYS A 74 -0.59 -9.00 -9.56
CA LYS A 74 -0.82 -9.48 -10.93
C LYS A 74 -0.06 -8.66 -11.99
N GLY A 75 1.08 -8.09 -11.61
CA GLY A 75 1.85 -7.17 -12.46
C GLY A 75 1.28 -5.75 -12.53
N LYS A 76 0.42 -5.38 -11.56
CA LYS A 76 -0.17 -4.05 -11.44
C LYS A 76 -0.17 -3.61 -9.97
N PRO A 77 0.00 -2.30 -9.71
CA PRO A 77 -0.15 -1.73 -8.37
C PRO A 77 -1.52 -2.00 -7.77
N PHE A 78 -1.57 -2.12 -6.44
CA PHE A 78 -2.80 -2.29 -5.68
C PHE A 78 -2.63 -1.77 -4.24
N ILE A 79 -3.74 -1.44 -3.56
CA ILE A 79 -3.74 -1.07 -2.14
C ILE A 79 -3.48 -2.33 -1.31
N ALA A 80 -2.32 -2.41 -0.68
CA ALA A 80 -1.88 -3.55 0.12
C ALA A 80 -2.33 -3.47 1.58
N LEU A 81 -2.58 -2.27 2.07
CA LEU A 81 -3.13 -2.00 3.40
C LEU A 81 -4.04 -0.79 3.29
N SER A 82 -5.21 -0.88 3.91
CA SER A 82 -6.12 0.24 4.11
C SER A 82 -6.72 0.08 5.49
N SER A 83 -6.67 1.13 6.30
CA SER A 83 -7.38 1.19 7.58
C SER A 83 -8.46 2.25 7.49
N ASP A 84 -9.72 1.83 7.54
CA ASP A 84 -10.88 2.71 7.78
C ASP A 84 -11.04 2.98 9.29
#